data_AF-A0AAQ3JXI1-F1
#
_entry.id   AF-A0AAQ3JXI1-F1
#
_cell.length_a   1.000
_cell.length_b   1.000
_cell.length_c   1.000
_cell.angle_alpha   90.00
_cell.angle_beta   90.00
_cell.angle_gamma   90.00
#
_symmetry.space_group_name_H-M   'P 1'
#
loop_
_entity.id
_entity.type
_entity.pdbx_description
1 polymer ?
#
loop_
_entity_poly.entity_id
_entity_poly.type
_entity_poly.pdbx_seq_one_letter_code
_entity_poly.pdbx_strand_id
1 'polypeptide(L)'
;MEASARACNHFGFQSSTPYMPHLSLLYTDISDEEKERARQRVEELDKEMLGLGFQVSTLALYKTDTEDKSLESWEQVEVYHLSDDK
;
A
#
# COMPACT_ATOMS: atom_id res chain seq x y z
N MET A 1 0.38 -15.02 -2.31
CA MET A 1 -0.87 -15.55 -1.72
C MET A 1 -0.73 -15.89 -0.24
N GLU A 2 0.37 -16.50 0.20
CA GLU A 2 0.53 -16.92 1.60
C GLU A 2 0.50 -15.76 2.63
N ALA A 3 1.15 -14.63 2.33
CA ALA A 3 1.19 -13.49 3.26
C ALA A 3 -0.20 -12.93 3.59
N SER A 4 -1.04 -12.70 2.56
CA SER A 4 -2.42 -12.22 2.75
C SER A 4 -3.27 -13.23 3.52
N ALA A 5 -3.19 -14.53 3.20
CA ALA A 5 -3.91 -15.56 3.93
C ALA A 5 -3.50 -15.62 5.41
N ARG A 6 -2.19 -15.53 5.70
CA ARG A 6 -1.67 -15.49 7.07
C ARG A 6 -2.18 -14.26 7.84
N ALA A 7 -2.12 -13.07 7.23
CA ALA A 7 -2.62 -11.85 7.84
C ALA A 7 -4.13 -11.91 8.11
N CYS A 8 -4.93 -12.30 7.10
CA CYS A 8 -6.38 -12.49 7.22
C CYS A 8 -6.73 -13.43 8.38
N ASN A 9 -6.07 -14.58 8.49
CA ASN A 9 -6.30 -15.52 9.59
C ASN A 9 -5.91 -14.94 10.96
N HIS A 10 -4.79 -14.20 11.04
CA HIS A 10 -4.32 -13.64 12.30
C HIS A 10 -5.24 -12.53 12.82
N PHE A 11 -5.72 -11.67 11.92
CA PHE A 11 -6.58 -10.53 12.26
C PHE A 11 -8.08 -10.84 12.15
N GLY A 12 -8.46 -12.06 11.79
CA GLY A 12 -9.87 -12.48 11.67
C GLY A 12 -10.62 -11.84 10.50
N PHE A 13 -9.91 -11.44 9.43
CA PHE A 13 -10.51 -10.84 8.23
C PHE A 13 -10.73 -11.88 7.13
N GLN A 14 -11.79 -11.70 6.34
CA GLN A 14 -12.02 -12.46 5.12
C GLN A 14 -11.81 -11.56 3.90
N SER A 15 -10.80 -11.88 3.08
CA SER A 15 -10.60 -11.16 1.82
C SER A 15 -11.61 -11.61 0.76
N SER A 16 -12.27 -10.65 0.10
CA SER A 16 -13.15 -10.90 -1.05
C SER A 16 -12.44 -10.79 -2.39
N THR A 17 -11.21 -10.25 -2.41
CA THR A 17 -10.43 -10.02 -3.63
C THR A 17 -9.03 -10.65 -3.52
N PRO A 18 -8.39 -11.02 -4.65
CA PRO A 18 -7.01 -11.46 -4.65
C PRO A 18 -6.07 -10.36 -4.14
N TYR A 19 -5.07 -10.75 -3.33
CA TYR A 19 -4.05 -9.83 -2.87
C TYR A 19 -3.20 -9.30 -4.03
N MET A 20 -3.18 -7.98 -4.21
CA MET A 20 -2.35 -7.27 -5.16
C MET A 20 -1.30 -6.47 -4.38
N PRO A 21 -0.03 -6.91 -4.30
CA PRO A 21 1.01 -6.12 -3.65
C PRO A 21 1.26 -4.85 -4.44
N HIS A 22 1.04 -3.69 -3.82
CA HIS A 22 1.26 -2.39 -4.44
C HIS A 22 1.61 -1.34 -3.37
N LEU A 23 2.28 -0.29 -3.81
CA LEU A 23 2.50 0.94 -3.03
C LEU A 23 1.73 2.05 -3.75
N SER A 24 0.65 2.53 -3.15
CA SER A 24 -0.15 3.62 -3.72
C SER A 24 0.69 4.90 -3.77
N LEU A 25 0.79 5.53 -4.95
CA LEU A 25 1.52 6.78 -5.13
C LEU A 25 0.61 8.01 -5.01
N LEU A 26 -0.66 7.89 -5.41
CA LEU A 26 -1.61 8.98 -5.44
C LEU A 26 -3.05 8.46 -5.26
N TYR A 27 -3.81 9.11 -4.38
CA TYR A 27 -5.25 8.94 -4.28
C TYR A 27 -5.94 10.19 -4.84
N THR A 28 -6.66 10.03 -5.94
CA THR A 28 -7.39 11.11 -6.58
C THR A 28 -8.47 10.54 -7.51
N ASP A 29 -9.59 11.27 -7.62
CA ASP A 29 -10.66 10.94 -8.55
C ASP A 29 -10.37 11.67 -9.87
N ILE A 30 -9.74 10.96 -10.82
CA ILE A 30 -9.34 11.50 -12.12
C ILE A 30 -9.80 10.59 -13.27
N SER A 31 -9.90 11.14 -14.48
CA SER A 31 -10.29 10.37 -15.67
C SER A 31 -9.24 9.31 -16.04
N ASP A 32 -9.61 8.31 -16.83
CA ASP A 32 -8.65 7.29 -17.27
C ASP A 32 -7.53 7.89 -18.13
N GLU A 33 -7.81 8.93 -18.92
CA GLU A 33 -6.77 9.68 -19.64
C GLU A 33 -5.82 10.41 -18.69
N GLU A 34 -6.33 10.93 -17.57
CA GLU A 34 -5.51 11.55 -16.54
C GLU A 34 -4.66 10.53 -15.78
N LYS A 35 -5.19 9.34 -15.50
CA LYS A 35 -4.42 8.23 -14.89
C LYS A 35 -3.25 7.82 -15.78
N GLU A 36 -3.48 7.72 -17.08
CA GLU A 36 -2.44 7.40 -18.06
C GLU A 36 -1.35 8.48 -18.06
N ARG A 37 -1.72 9.75 -18.07
CA ARG A 37 -0.77 10.87 -17.96
C ARG A 37 0.01 10.86 -16.65
N ALA A 38 -0.66 10.56 -15.53
CA ALA A 38 -0.01 10.45 -14.22
C ALA A 38 1.02 9.31 -14.19
N ARG A 39 0.71 8.16 -14.80
CA ARG A 39 1.66 7.04 -14.93
C ARG A 39 2.89 7.44 -15.75
N GLN A 40 2.68 8.03 -16.93
CA GLN A 40 3.78 8.50 -17.79
C GLN A 40 4.65 9.53 -17.08
N ARG A 41 4.04 10.42 -16.27
CA ARG A 41 4.78 11.42 -15.51
C ARG A 41 5.72 10.80 -14.47
N VAL A 42 5.35 9.69 -13.84
CA VAL A 42 6.24 8.99 -12.90
C VAL A 42 7.50 8.49 -13.63
N GLU A 43 7.36 7.89 -14.81
CA GLU A 43 8.50 7.41 -15.61
C GLU A 43 9.43 8.54 -16.07
N GLU A 44 8.89 9.74 -16.32
CA GLU A 44 9.69 10.93 -16.63
C GLU A 44 10.45 11.49 -15.42
N LEU A 45 9.82 11.44 -14.24
CA LEU A 45 10.41 11.96 -13.00
C LEU A 45 11.51 11.04 -12.48
N ASP A 46 11.29 9.73 -12.53
CA ASP A 46 12.24 8.74 -12.05
C ASP A 46 12.07 7.41 -12.81
N LYS A 47 13.06 7.12 -13.66
CA LYS A 47 13.10 5.88 -14.44
C LYS A 47 13.47 4.66 -13.60
N GLU A 48 14.12 4.86 -12.46
CA GLU A 48 14.54 3.79 -11.55
C GLU A 48 13.38 3.30 -10.68
N MET A 49 12.26 4.04 -10.60
CA MET A 49 11.01 3.54 -10.01
C MET A 49 10.57 2.22 -10.63
N LEU A 50 10.83 2.02 -11.93
CA LEU A 50 10.52 0.77 -12.63
C LEU A 50 11.49 -0.33 -12.18
N GLY A 51 10.98 -1.26 -11.37
CA GLY A 51 11.75 -2.38 -10.86
C GLY A 51 12.53 -2.07 -9.59
N LEU A 52 12.23 -0.95 -8.91
CA LEU A 52 12.80 -0.63 -7.61
C LEU A 52 12.55 -1.75 -6.61
N GLY A 53 13.63 -2.34 -6.12
CA GLY A 53 13.61 -3.21 -4.95
C GLY A 53 13.83 -2.39 -3.69
N PHE A 54 13.00 -2.62 -2.67
CA PHE A 54 13.17 -2.00 -1.36
C PHE A 54 12.89 -3.01 -0.25
N GLN A 55 13.51 -2.79 0.91
CA GLN A 55 13.28 -3.60 2.09
C GLN A 55 12.06 -3.09 2.85
N VAL A 56 11.13 -3.98 3.20
CA VAL A 56 10.09 -3.71 4.20
C VAL A 56 10.68 -4.06 5.57
N SER A 57 11.13 -3.05 6.32
CA SER A 57 11.77 -3.22 7.63
C SER A 57 10.83 -2.99 8.81
N THR A 58 9.61 -2.49 8.57
CA THR A 58 8.69 -2.06 9.61
C THR A 58 7.26 -2.36 9.21
N LEU A 59 6.45 -2.76 10.18
CA LEU A 59 4.99 -2.84 10.07
C LEU A 59 4.35 -1.79 10.98
N ALA A 60 3.24 -1.21 10.54
CA ALA A 60 2.48 -0.25 11.33
C ALA A 60 1.02 -0.68 11.42
N LEU A 61 0.44 -0.55 12.61
CA LEU A 61 -0.98 -0.75 12.87
C LEU A 61 -1.68 0.60 12.76
N TYR A 62 -2.70 0.67 11.92
CA TYR A 62 -3.53 1.87 11.75
C TYR A 62 -4.99 1.58 12.07
N LYS A 63 -5.69 2.60 12.58
CA LYS A 63 -7.14 2.71 12.42
C LYS A 63 -7.40 3.49 11.15
N THR A 64 -8.23 2.94 10.28
CA THR A 64 -8.55 3.55 8.99
C THR A 64 -10.04 3.45 8.75
N ASP A 65 -10.70 4.58 8.50
CA ASP A 65 -11.97 4.57 7.78
C ASP A 65 -11.65 4.53 6.28
N THR A 66 -11.93 3.41 5.62
CA THR A 66 -11.59 3.21 4.21
C THR A 66 -12.45 4.03 3.26
N GLU A 67 -13.58 4.57 3.74
CA GLU A 67 -14.45 5.45 2.97
C GLU A 67 -14.01 6.92 3.07
N ASP A 68 -13.18 7.26 4.06
CA ASP A 68 -12.64 8.60 4.24
C ASP A 68 -11.54 8.91 3.23
N LYS A 69 -11.92 9.59 2.16
CA LYS A 69 -11.00 10.06 1.12
C LYS A 69 -10.10 11.21 1.56
N SER A 70 -10.40 11.90 2.67
CA SER A 70 -9.58 13.01 3.17
C SER A 70 -8.34 12.51 3.92
N LEU A 71 -8.36 11.26 4.38
CA LEU A 71 -7.37 10.62 5.24
C LEU A 71 -7.26 11.23 6.65
N GLU A 72 -8.12 12.18 7.02
CA GLU A 72 -8.08 12.84 8.33
C GLU A 72 -8.45 11.90 9.49
N SER A 73 -9.25 10.87 9.21
CA SER A 73 -9.61 9.85 10.20
C SER A 73 -8.54 8.78 10.43
N TRP A 74 -7.48 8.75 9.61
CA TRP A 74 -6.47 7.70 9.67
C TRP A 74 -5.48 7.98 10.80
N GLU A 75 -5.39 7.05 11.74
CA GLU A 75 -4.58 7.18 12.95
C GLU A 75 -3.60 6.01 13.04
N GLN A 76 -2.30 6.32 13.12
CA GLN A 76 -1.29 5.32 13.45
C GLN A 76 -1.38 4.97 14.94
N VAL A 77 -1.56 3.68 15.24
CA VAL A 77 -1.69 3.17 16.62
C VAL A 77 -0.35 2.68 17.15
N GLU A 78 0.38 1.90 16.36
CA GLU A 78 1.62 1.27 16.80
C GLU A 78 2.54 0.97 15.61
N VAL A 79 3.85 0.89 15.88
CA VAL A 79 4.88 0.56 14.88
C VAL A 79 5.79 -0.53 15.42
N TYR A 80 5.99 -1.58 14.62
CA TYR A 80 6.86 -2.69 14.92
C TYR A 80 8.00 -2.81 13.91
N HIS A 81 9.23 -2.85 14.41
CA HIS A 81 10.42 -3.03 13.58
C HIS A 81 10.66 -4.52 13.38
N LEU A 82 10.66 -4.95 12.11
CA LEU A 82 11.00 -6.30 11.72
C LEU A 82 12.50 -6.50 11.92
N SER A 83 12.87 -7.49 12.73
CA SER A 83 14.26 -7.90 12.84
C SER A 83 14.68 -8.62 11.55
N ASP A 84 15.92 -8.39 11.10
CA ASP A 84 16.54 -9.29 10.15
C ASP A 84 16.75 -10.63 10.86
N ASP A 85 15.93 -11.64 10.52
CA ASP A 85 16.23 -13.02 10.91
C ASP A 85 17.57 -13.40 10.27
N LYS A 86 18.63 -13.49 11.10
CA LYS A 86 19.90 -14.10 10.74
C LYS A 86 19.90 -15.59 11.03
#